data_AF-A0A5B8VQ45-F1
#
_entry.id   AF-A0A5B8VQ45-F1
#
_cell.length_a   1.000
_cell.length_b   1.000
_cell.length_c   1.000
_cell.angle_alpha   90.00
_cell.angle_beta   90.00
_cell.angle_gamma   90.00
#
_symmetry.space_group_name_H-M   'P 1'
#
loop_
_entity.id
_entity.type
_entity.pdbx_description
1 polymer ?
#
loop_
_entity_poly.entity_id
_entity_poly.type
_entity_poly.pdbx_seq_one_letter_code
_entity_poly.pdbx_strand_id
1 'polypeptide(L)'
;MRVNDQQQQQFIPRNSMNAEYSKVGKSGSVQFSGVALNNAEMGMCMETIKDEPAFIKSVHKSKFGVALKLEGIYFNKEVLFFKFRLHNKAGIPYKFESLRLFIRDNRQSKRTAIQDQEMESLAIKSWGLPEQITTA
;
A
#
# COMPACT_ATOMS: atom_id res chain seq x y z
N MET A 1 45.77 18.08 34.82
CA MET A 1 44.84 18.73 33.89
C MET A 1 43.79 17.71 33.50
N ARG A 2 42.54 17.94 33.91
CA ARG A 2 41.37 17.19 33.44
C ARG A 2 40.91 17.84 32.14
N VAL A 3 40.78 17.06 31.08
CA VAL A 3 39.83 17.35 30.01
C VAL A 3 39.12 16.04 29.69
N ASN A 4 37.81 16.16 29.75
CA ASN A 4 36.80 15.13 29.71
C ASN A 4 36.29 15.01 28.26
N ASP A 5 35.69 13.86 27.98
CA ASP A 5 34.43 13.73 27.25
C ASP A 5 34.38 14.12 25.75
N GLN A 6 34.34 13.05 24.94
CA GLN A 6 33.21 12.64 24.07
C GLN A 6 33.70 12.18 22.70
N GLN A 7 33.99 10.88 22.62
CA GLN A 7 33.79 10.18 21.36
C GLN A 7 32.30 10.26 21.07
N GLN A 8 31.95 11.03 20.03
CA GLN A 8 30.58 11.13 19.52
C GLN A 8 30.13 9.71 19.12
N GLN A 9 29.36 9.07 19.98
CA GLN A 9 28.54 7.94 19.60
C GLN A 9 27.54 8.44 18.57
N GLN A 10 27.70 7.96 17.34
CA GLN A 10 26.75 8.19 16.28
C GLN A 10 25.39 7.65 16.75
N PHE A 11 24.45 8.55 16.94
CA PHE A 11 23.09 8.23 17.35
C PHE A 11 22.39 7.54 16.17
N ILE A 12 22.40 6.21 16.16
CA ILE A 12 21.62 5.41 15.22
C ILE A 12 20.16 5.50 15.67
N PRO A 13 19.24 6.09 14.88
CA PRO A 13 17.83 6.08 15.23
C PRO A 13 17.30 4.64 15.26
N ARG A 14 16.48 4.32 16.28
CA ARG A 14 15.98 2.97 16.61
C ARG A 14 15.11 2.32 15.51
N ASN A 15 14.79 3.02 14.42
CA ASN A 15 14.10 2.45 13.26
C ASN A 15 14.90 2.77 11.98
N SER A 16 16.02 2.08 11.75
CA SER A 16 16.63 1.99 10.43
C SER A 16 15.91 0.89 9.64
N MET A 17 14.89 1.26 8.86
CA MET A 17 14.19 0.31 8.00
C MET A 17 15.00 0.15 6.71
N ASN A 18 15.78 -0.92 6.63
CA ASN A 18 16.36 -1.38 5.37
C ASN A 18 15.25 -2.08 4.58
N ALA A 19 14.47 -1.33 3.80
CA ALA A 19 13.56 -1.89 2.81
C ALA A 19 14.17 -1.64 1.42
N GLU A 20 15.09 -2.52 1.02
CA GLU A 20 15.56 -2.55 -0.36
C GLU A 20 14.43 -3.14 -1.23
N TYR A 21 13.84 -2.29 -2.08
CA TYR A 21 12.86 -2.72 -3.08
C TYR A 21 13.56 -3.53 -4.17
N SER A 22 13.72 -4.83 -3.93
CA SER A 22 14.02 -5.78 -5.00
C SER A 22 12.73 -6.12 -5.73
N LYS A 23 12.63 -5.73 -7.01
CA LYS A 23 11.70 -6.34 -7.97
C LYS A 23 12.05 -7.83 -8.05
N VAL A 24 11.48 -8.67 -7.18
CA VAL A 24 11.68 -10.11 -7.26
C VAL A 24 10.65 -10.71 -8.20
N GLY A 25 11.06 -10.90 -9.45
CA GLY A 25 10.58 -12.05 -10.20
C GLY A 25 10.96 -13.33 -9.44
N LYS A 26 9.96 -14.19 -9.19
CA LYS A 26 10.04 -15.55 -8.62
C LYS A 26 10.68 -15.69 -7.23
N SER A 27 9.84 -16.06 -6.26
CA SER A 27 10.17 -16.84 -5.05
C SER A 27 11.22 -16.26 -4.09
N GLY A 28 11.08 -14.99 -3.67
CA GLY A 28 11.78 -14.45 -2.49
C GLY A 28 10.81 -14.32 -1.31
N SER A 29 11.08 -15.01 -0.20
CA SER A 29 10.33 -14.83 1.05
C SER A 29 10.71 -13.50 1.70
N VAL A 30 9.94 -12.44 1.44
CA VAL A 30 10.11 -11.11 2.05
C VAL A 30 9.66 -11.15 3.51
N GLN A 31 10.57 -11.23 4.47
CA GLN A 31 10.21 -11.29 5.89
C GLN A 31 9.97 -9.87 6.42
N PHE A 32 8.72 -9.52 6.75
CA PHE A 32 8.40 -8.21 7.35
C PHE A 32 8.75 -8.23 8.84
N SER A 33 9.86 -7.61 9.24
CA SER A 33 10.18 -7.42 10.66
C SER A 33 9.25 -6.37 11.27
N GLY A 34 8.43 -6.77 12.25
CA GLY A 34 7.50 -5.86 12.94
C GLY A 34 6.03 -5.97 12.53
N VAL A 35 5.66 -6.97 11.71
CA VAL A 35 4.27 -7.29 11.35
C VAL A 35 3.91 -8.65 11.95
N ALA A 36 2.73 -8.77 12.58
CA ALA A 36 2.29 -10.00 13.22
C ALA A 36 1.95 -11.14 12.22
N LEU A 37 1.71 -10.79 10.96
CA LEU A 37 1.42 -11.72 9.86
C LEU A 37 2.70 -12.16 9.15
N ASN A 38 2.88 -13.47 9.01
CA ASN A 38 3.93 -14.02 8.15
C ASN A 38 3.48 -14.05 6.67
N ASN A 39 4.41 -14.35 5.77
CA ASN A 39 4.16 -14.30 4.32
C ASN A 39 3.12 -15.31 3.84
N ALA A 40 3.11 -16.52 4.42
CA ALA A 40 2.19 -17.58 4.02
C ALA A 40 0.76 -17.22 4.45
N GLU A 41 0.59 -16.79 5.69
CA GLU A 41 -0.67 -16.32 6.23
C GLU A 41 -1.18 -15.07 5.49
N MET A 42 -0.28 -14.14 5.13
CA MET A 42 -0.63 -12.98 4.31
C MET A 42 -1.14 -13.41 2.93
N GLY A 43 -0.47 -14.37 2.28
CA GLY A 43 -0.90 -14.93 1.00
C GLY A 43 -2.26 -15.62 1.08
N MET A 44 -2.52 -16.39 2.14
CA MET A 44 -3.82 -17.03 2.40
C MET A 44 -4.92 -15.98 2.59
N CYS A 45 -4.69 -14.97 3.43
CA CYS A 45 -5.65 -13.88 3.63
C CYS A 45 -5.97 -13.16 2.32
N MET A 46 -4.95 -12.86 1.51
CA MET A 46 -5.15 -12.23 0.21
C MET A 46 -5.99 -13.10 -0.75
N GLU A 47 -5.80 -14.41 -0.74
CA GLU A 47 -6.60 -15.31 -1.59
C GLU A 47 -8.05 -15.39 -1.13
N THR A 48 -8.29 -15.50 0.18
CA THR A 48 -9.65 -15.45 0.73
C THR A 48 -10.35 -14.13 0.39
N ILE A 49 -9.68 -12.99 0.61
CA ILE A 49 -10.23 -11.66 0.33
C ILE A 49 -10.54 -11.46 -1.15
N LYS A 50 -9.76 -12.05 -2.04
CA LYS A 50 -9.97 -11.94 -3.49
C LYS A 50 -11.33 -12.52 -3.89
N ASP A 51 -11.76 -13.63 -3.30
CA ASP A 51 -13.00 -14.31 -3.66
C ASP A 51 -14.23 -13.77 -2.91
N GLU A 52 -14.03 -13.04 -1.81
CA GLU A 52 -15.11 -12.41 -1.04
C GLU A 52 -15.91 -11.37 -1.87
N PRO A 53 -17.25 -11.36 -1.81
CA PRO A 53 -18.06 -10.38 -2.51
C PRO A 53 -17.86 -8.97 -1.95
N ALA A 54 -18.01 -7.97 -2.82
CA ALA A 54 -17.92 -6.57 -2.44
C ALA A 54 -19.10 -6.16 -1.53
N PHE A 55 -18.82 -5.75 -0.29
CA PHE A 55 -19.82 -5.25 0.64
C PHE A 55 -19.83 -3.72 0.73
N ILE A 56 -18.72 -3.05 0.38
CA ILE A 56 -18.66 -1.58 0.27
C ILE A 56 -19.09 -1.18 -1.14
N LYS A 57 -20.19 -0.42 -1.24
CA LYS A 57 -20.76 0.00 -2.52
C LYS A 57 -20.60 1.50 -2.81
N SER A 58 -20.61 2.34 -1.77
CA SER A 58 -20.67 3.79 -1.91
C SER A 58 -19.31 4.45 -2.21
N VAL A 59 -18.21 3.85 -1.75
CA VAL A 59 -16.88 4.46 -1.86
C VAL A 59 -16.26 4.15 -3.22
N HIS A 60 -16.39 5.10 -4.15
CA HIS A 60 -15.82 5.02 -5.48
C HIS A 60 -15.52 6.41 -6.03
N LYS A 61 -14.58 6.49 -6.97
CA LYS A 61 -14.27 7.71 -7.73
C LYS A 61 -13.97 7.34 -9.17
N SER A 62 -14.50 8.14 -10.09
CA SER A 62 -14.21 8.02 -11.53
C SER A 62 -13.71 9.35 -12.07
N LYS A 63 -12.63 9.31 -12.86
CA LYS A 63 -12.07 10.49 -13.54
C LYS A 63 -11.32 10.05 -14.80
N PHE A 64 -11.43 10.81 -15.87
CA PHE A 64 -10.73 10.56 -17.15
C PHE A 64 -10.92 9.14 -17.71
N GLY A 65 -12.12 8.57 -17.55
CA GLY A 65 -12.40 7.21 -18.01
C GLY A 65 -11.88 6.10 -17.09
N VAL A 66 -11.19 6.42 -15.99
CA VAL A 66 -10.72 5.44 -15.00
C VAL A 66 -11.58 5.51 -13.74
N ALA A 67 -12.12 4.38 -13.31
CA ALA A 67 -12.89 4.25 -12.08
C ALA A 67 -12.15 3.37 -11.06
N LEU A 68 -11.97 3.90 -9.85
CA LEU A 68 -11.44 3.18 -8.70
C LEU A 68 -12.55 3.05 -7.66
N LYS A 69 -12.84 1.81 -7.24
CA LYS A 69 -13.86 1.48 -6.25
C LYS A 69 -13.25 0.70 -5.10
N LEU A 70 -13.57 1.07 -3.87
CA LEU A 70 -13.27 0.26 -2.69
C LEU A 70 -14.40 -0.77 -2.51
N GLU A 71 -14.04 -2.05 -2.49
CA GLU A 71 -14.97 -3.17 -2.40
C GLU A 71 -15.12 -3.73 -0.99
N GLY A 72 -14.04 -3.67 -0.20
CA GLY A 72 -14.01 -4.21 1.14
C GLY A 72 -12.76 -3.77 1.91
N ILE A 73 -12.90 -3.72 3.23
CA ILE A 73 -11.82 -3.52 4.19
C ILE A 73 -11.83 -4.72 5.13
N TYR A 74 -10.70 -5.39 5.30
CA TYR A 74 -10.56 -6.56 6.15
C TYR A 74 -9.46 -6.33 7.17
N PHE A 75 -9.57 -6.97 8.33
CA PHE A 75 -8.60 -6.85 9.41
C PHE A 75 -8.20 -8.24 9.88
N ASN A 76 -6.90 -8.51 9.94
CA ASN A 76 -6.37 -9.75 10.47
C ASN A 76 -5.02 -9.46 11.13
N LYS A 77 -4.82 -9.90 12.38
CA LYS A 77 -3.57 -9.79 13.15
C LYS A 77 -2.88 -8.42 12.95
N GLU A 78 -3.61 -7.34 13.24
CA GLU A 78 -3.12 -5.96 13.18
C GLU A 78 -2.83 -5.41 11.78
N VAL A 79 -3.10 -6.18 10.73
CA VAL A 79 -2.96 -5.76 9.33
C VAL A 79 -4.32 -5.45 8.73
N LEU A 80 -4.41 -4.27 8.11
CA LEU A 80 -5.55 -3.86 7.30
C LEU A 80 -5.34 -4.23 5.83
N PHE A 81 -6.33 -4.88 5.24
CA PHE A 81 -6.37 -5.22 3.83
C PHE A 81 -7.47 -4.40 3.15
N PHE A 82 -7.11 -3.78 2.03
CA PHE A 82 -8.02 -2.99 1.23
C PHE A 82 -8.20 -3.65 -0.13
N LYS A 83 -9.45 -4.01 -0.46
CA LYS A 83 -9.80 -4.57 -1.76
C LYS A 83 -10.30 -3.45 -2.67
N PHE A 84 -9.55 -3.16 -3.73
CA PHE A 84 -9.95 -2.18 -4.74
C PHE A 84 -10.27 -2.85 -6.07
N ARG A 85 -11.29 -2.34 -6.76
CA ARG A 85 -11.56 -2.62 -8.16
C ARG A 85 -11.18 -1.41 -8.99
N LEU A 86 -10.22 -1.59 -9.90
CA LEU A 86 -9.87 -0.63 -10.93
C LEU A 86 -10.59 -1.02 -12.23
N HIS A 87 -11.25 -0.08 -12.87
CA HIS A 87 -11.91 -0.28 -14.14
C HIS A 87 -11.53 0.85 -15.09
N ASN A 88 -10.88 0.50 -16.19
CA ASN A 88 -10.59 1.42 -17.27
C ASN A 88 -11.74 1.38 -18.29
N LYS A 89 -12.29 2.55 -18.60
CA LYS A 89 -13.26 2.78 -19.67
C LYS A 89 -12.70 3.75 -20.71
N ALA A 90 -11.45 4.21 -20.54
CA ALA A 90 -10.79 5.03 -21.53
C ALA A 90 -10.41 4.15 -22.74
N GLY A 91 -10.41 4.73 -23.94
CA GLY A 91 -9.93 4.05 -25.15
C GLY A 91 -8.41 3.92 -25.23
N ILE A 92 -7.69 4.09 -24.12
CA ILE A 92 -6.23 4.11 -24.05
C ILE A 92 -5.81 3.15 -22.92
N PRO A 93 -4.87 2.22 -23.19
CA PRO A 93 -4.38 1.30 -22.17
C PRO A 93 -3.68 2.09 -21.05
N TYR A 94 -3.99 1.74 -19.81
CA TYR A 94 -3.36 2.34 -18.64
C TYR A 94 -2.28 1.41 -18.08
N LYS A 95 -1.06 1.93 -17.94
CA LYS A 95 0.01 1.24 -17.23
C LYS A 95 0.03 1.69 -15.78
N PHE A 96 -0.16 0.73 -14.88
CA PHE A 96 -0.07 0.97 -13.44
C PHE A 96 1.40 1.13 -13.02
N GLU A 97 1.81 2.35 -12.68
CA GLU A 97 3.20 2.64 -12.27
C GLU A 97 3.39 2.69 -10.76
N SER A 98 2.48 3.32 -10.02
CA SER A 98 2.55 3.40 -8.56
C SER A 98 1.17 3.57 -7.92
N LEU A 99 1.02 3.02 -6.72
CA LEU A 99 -0.11 3.29 -5.82
C LEU A 99 0.44 3.98 -4.58
N ARG A 100 -0.16 5.12 -4.24
CA ARG A 100 0.16 5.85 -3.01
C ARG A 100 -1.08 5.93 -2.15
N LEU A 101 -0.90 5.63 -0.87
CA LEU A 101 -1.95 5.70 0.13
C LEU A 101 -1.67 6.90 1.02
N PHE A 102 -2.69 7.71 1.28
CA PHE A 102 -2.57 8.86 2.15
C PHE A 102 -3.65 8.81 3.21
N ILE A 103 -3.28 9.04 4.46
CA ILE A 103 -4.22 9.34 5.54
C ILE A 103 -4.31 10.86 5.63
N ARG A 104 -5.54 11.36 5.52
CA ARG A 104 -5.88 12.77 5.67
C ARG A 104 -6.85 12.93 6.82
N ASP A 105 -6.52 13.77 7.80
CA ASP A 105 -7.49 14.21 8.81
C ASP A 105 -8.38 15.30 8.18
N ASN A 106 -9.69 15.07 8.12
CA ASN A 106 -10.64 16.02 7.56
C ASN A 106 -11.23 16.90 8.67
N ARG A 107 -10.38 17.66 9.37
CA ARG A 107 -10.88 18.71 10.27
C ARG A 107 -11.29 19.93 9.47
N GLN A 108 -12.60 20.08 9.25
CA GLN A 108 -13.22 21.30 8.76
C GLN A 108 -13.18 22.41 9.84
N SER A 109 -11.99 22.92 10.15
CA SER A 109 -11.87 24.20 10.86
C SER A 109 -11.60 25.30 9.85
N LYS A 110 -12.27 26.45 10.02
CA LYS A 110 -12.39 27.55 9.06
C LYS A 110 -11.07 28.19 8.60
N ARG A 111 -9.92 27.78 9.15
CA ARG A 111 -8.55 28.05 8.65
C ARG A 111 -7.61 26.96 9.18
N THR A 112 -7.31 25.93 8.39
CA THR A 112 -6.24 24.97 8.73
C THR A 112 -5.61 24.36 7.48
N ALA A 113 -4.29 24.19 7.51
CA ALA A 113 -3.56 23.44 6.50
C ALA A 113 -4.05 21.99 6.46
N ILE A 114 -4.27 21.47 5.26
CA ILE A 114 -4.50 20.04 5.04
C ILE A 114 -3.14 19.35 5.14
N GLN A 115 -2.97 18.47 6.12
CA GLN A 115 -1.78 17.63 6.22
C GLN A 115 -2.12 16.22 5.72
N ASP A 116 -1.36 15.78 4.71
CA ASP A 116 -1.43 14.42 4.20
C ASP A 116 -0.23 13.63 4.73
N GLN A 117 -0.49 12.48 5.34
CA GLN A 117 0.55 11.53 5.69
C GLN A 117 0.54 10.40 4.66
N GLU A 118 1.65 10.24 3.94
CA GLU A 118 1.85 9.10 3.06
C GLU A 118 2.02 7.83 3.90
N MET A 119 1.35 6.77 3.47
CA MET A 119 1.41 5.45 4.06
C MET A 119 2.12 4.50 3.10
N GLU A 120 3.15 3.82 3.61
CA GLU A 120 3.79 2.74 2.91
C GLU A 120 2.88 1.50 2.93
N SER A 121 2.56 0.97 1.76
CA SER A 121 1.82 -0.28 1.65
C SER A 121 2.74 -1.46 1.95
N LEU A 122 2.32 -2.36 2.84
CA LEU A 122 3.08 -3.58 3.16
C LEU A 122 3.21 -4.50 1.94
N ALA A 123 2.13 -4.67 1.19
CA ALA A 123 2.13 -5.49 -0.02
C ALA A 123 1.00 -5.08 -0.98
N ILE A 124 1.28 -5.21 -2.28
CA ILE A 124 0.32 -4.97 -3.35
C ILE A 124 0.25 -6.24 -4.19
N LYS A 125 -0.96 -6.82 -4.29
CA LYS A 125 -1.26 -7.92 -5.20
C LYS A 125 -2.34 -7.43 -6.16
N SER A 126 -2.03 -7.41 -7.45
CA SER A 126 -3.01 -7.17 -8.51
C SER A 126 -3.41 -8.50 -9.15
N TRP A 127 -4.68 -8.63 -9.51
CA TRP A 127 -5.19 -9.76 -10.27
C TRP A 127 -6.08 -9.25 -11.41
N GLY A 128 -6.15 -10.03 -12.50
CA GLY A 128 -6.72 -9.58 -13.76
C GLY A 128 -5.65 -9.09 -14.73
N LEU A 129 -5.96 -9.12 -16.01
CA LEU A 129 -5.06 -8.63 -17.05
C LEU A 129 -4.97 -7.09 -16.91
N PRO A 130 -3.78 -6.50 -16.71
CA PRO A 130 -3.60 -5.13 -17.16
C PRO A 130 -3.92 -5.17 -18.66
N GLU A 131 -4.71 -4.24 -19.17
CA GLU A 131 -5.07 -4.18 -20.59
C GLU A 131 -3.78 -4.15 -21.42
N GLN A 132 -3.32 -5.34 -21.83
CA GLN A 132 -2.13 -5.50 -22.65
C GLN A 132 -2.53 -4.96 -24.00
N ILE A 133 -1.76 -4.00 -24.49
CA ILE A 133 -1.80 -3.58 -25.88
C ILE A 133 -1.56 -4.85 -26.72
N THR A 134 -2.59 -5.36 -27.37
CA THR A 134 -2.40 -6.23 -28.52
C THR A 134 -1.74 -5.35 -29.58
N THR A 135 -0.41 -5.35 -29.60
CA THR A 135 0.33 -4.84 -30.75
C THR A 135 -0.11 -5.69 -31.94
N ALA A 136 -0.74 -5.04 -32.92
CA ALA A 136 -1.12 -5.63 -34.20
C ALA A 136 0.12 -6.02 -35.02
#